data_AF-A0A2G9SQR0-F1
#
_entry.id   AF-A0A2G9SQR0-F1
#
_cell.length_a   1.000
_cell.length_b   1.000
_cell.length_c   1.000
_cell.angle_alpha   90.00
_cell.angle_beta   90.00
_cell.angle_gamma   90.00
#
_symmetry.space_group_name_H-M   'P 1'
#
loop_
_entity.id
_entity.type
_entity.pdbx_description
1 polymer ?
#
loop_
_entity_poly.entity_id
_entity_poly.type
_entity_poly.pdbx_seq_one_letter_code
_entity_poly.pdbx_strand_id
1 'polypeptide(L)'
;MNNEVFALAVYNNELYVGGIFTSAGGISANNIARWNGTNWNSAGKGSSNGVNGAVNTLAVYNSELYVGGDFRKAGGNSANRIARWDGTNWNSVGTGADNGVSGGSDPFVRVLAVHNGELYVGGSFTAVGSMNASNIARWDGTSWNSVGTGSDNGVDNIVSAFAGYNGGFYIGGFFTQAGSVNASRIARWNGMSCSSIGSSTKHKGFACVGYSHKL
;
A
#
# COMPACT_ATOMS: atom_id res chain seq x y z
N MET A 1 19.62 3.75 10.81
CA MET A 1 19.15 4.33 9.55
C MET A 1 19.73 5.71 9.41
N ASN A 2 20.00 6.18 8.20
CA ASN A 2 20.51 7.53 7.98
C ASN A 2 19.42 8.59 7.71
N ASN A 3 18.16 8.20 7.56
CA ASN A 3 17.04 9.11 7.32
C ASN A 3 15.68 8.46 7.71
N GLU A 4 14.52 9.02 7.33
CA GLU A 4 13.22 8.66 7.93
C GLU A 4 12.75 7.22 7.63
N VAL A 5 12.05 6.66 8.62
CA VAL A 5 11.32 5.38 8.53
C VAL A 5 9.83 5.67 8.57
N PHE A 6 9.09 5.12 7.61
CA PHE A 6 7.64 5.32 7.49
C PHE A 6 6.83 4.05 7.76
N ALA A 7 7.41 2.88 7.52
CA ALA A 7 6.70 1.61 7.61
C ALA A 7 7.53 0.52 8.27
N LEU A 8 6.85 -0.35 9.02
CA LEU A 8 7.41 -1.52 9.67
C LEU A 8 6.49 -2.73 9.41
N ALA A 9 7.07 -3.88 9.08
CA ALA A 9 6.35 -5.14 8.98
C ALA A 9 7.24 -6.30 9.39
N VAL A 10 6.65 -7.36 9.94
CA VAL A 10 7.37 -8.63 10.15
C VAL A 10 7.05 -9.56 8.99
N TYR A 11 8.09 -10.12 8.38
CA TYR A 11 7.99 -11.11 7.29
C TYR A 11 9.13 -12.12 7.44
N ASN A 12 8.84 -13.41 7.33
CA ASN A 12 9.81 -14.50 7.50
C ASN A 12 10.69 -14.36 8.76
N ASN A 13 10.07 -14.02 9.89
CA ASN A 13 10.72 -13.82 11.19
C ASN A 13 11.78 -12.70 11.23
N GLU A 14 11.79 -11.81 10.24
CA GLU A 14 12.63 -10.61 10.22
C GLU A 14 11.76 -9.35 10.28
N LEU A 15 12.27 -8.30 10.94
CA LEU A 15 11.66 -6.97 10.91
C LEU A 15 12.09 -6.25 9.63
N TYR A 16 11.15 -6.00 8.73
CA TYR A 16 11.33 -5.17 7.57
C TYR A 16 10.94 -3.72 7.88
N VAL A 17 11.74 -2.80 7.36
CA VAL A 17 11.59 -1.37 7.60
C VAL A 17 11.67 -0.64 6.26
N GLY A 18 10.68 0.21 5.98
CA GLY A 18 10.57 1.00 4.76
C GLY A 18 10.56 2.49 5.08
N GLY A 19 11.13 3.31 4.20
CA GLY A 19 11.17 4.76 4.39
C GLY A 19 11.91 5.47 3.26
N ILE A 20 12.55 6.59 3.58
CA ILE A 20 13.44 7.32 2.67
C ILE A 20 14.83 7.24 3.26
N PHE A 21 15.62 6.24 2.91
CA PHE A 21 16.98 6.06 3.44
C PHE A 21 17.84 5.28 2.45
N THR A 22 19.16 5.35 2.63
CA THR A 22 20.14 4.64 1.79
C THR A 22 21.07 3.73 2.58
N SER A 23 20.99 3.76 3.92
CA SER A 23 21.76 2.87 4.77
C SER A 23 21.05 2.45 6.06
N ALA A 24 21.33 1.22 6.48
CA ALA A 24 20.81 0.59 7.69
C ALA A 24 21.95 -0.10 8.45
N GLY A 25 22.20 0.27 9.71
CA GLY A 25 23.26 -0.39 10.51
C GLY A 25 24.64 -0.42 9.86
N GLY A 26 25.00 0.58 9.06
CA GLY A 26 26.29 0.66 8.36
C GLY A 26 26.36 -0.03 6.99
N ILE A 27 25.31 -0.77 6.59
CA ILE A 27 25.23 -1.37 5.24
C ILE A 27 24.40 -0.51 4.29
N SER A 28 24.63 -0.62 2.98
CA SER A 28 23.79 0.01 1.96
C SER A 28 22.47 -0.73 1.79
N ALA A 29 21.36 -0.02 1.95
CA ALA A 29 20.00 -0.54 1.79
C ALA A 29 19.10 0.59 1.28
N ASN A 30 18.56 0.45 0.07
CA ASN A 30 17.82 1.53 -0.59
C ASN A 30 16.34 1.45 -0.23
N ASN A 31 15.92 2.33 0.68
CA ASN A 31 14.55 2.59 1.13
C ASN A 31 13.82 1.40 1.79
N ILE A 32 14.46 0.23 1.83
CA ILE A 32 14.01 -0.94 2.57
C ILE A 32 15.19 -1.77 3.09
N ALA A 33 15.11 -2.17 4.36
CA ALA A 33 16.06 -3.08 5.00
C ALA A 33 15.33 -4.11 5.86
N ARG A 34 16.04 -5.15 6.30
CA ARG A 34 15.53 -6.19 7.19
C ARG A 34 16.47 -6.47 8.35
N TRP A 35 15.92 -6.74 9.51
CA TRP A 35 16.63 -7.05 10.75
C TRP A 35 16.26 -8.44 11.23
N ASN A 36 17.26 -9.29 11.42
CA ASN A 36 17.07 -10.69 11.81
C ASN A 36 17.19 -10.93 13.33
N GLY A 37 17.16 -9.88 14.14
CA GLY A 37 17.41 -9.95 15.59
C GLY A 37 18.86 -9.64 15.99
N THR A 38 19.82 -9.68 15.05
CA THR A 38 21.25 -9.44 15.33
C THR A 38 21.95 -8.53 14.33
N ASN A 39 21.56 -8.57 13.06
CA ASN A 39 22.22 -7.85 11.97
C ASN A 39 21.21 -7.25 11.00
N TRP A 40 21.56 -6.06 10.49
CA TRP A 40 20.84 -5.42 9.39
C TRP A 40 21.28 -6.03 8.07
N ASN A 41 20.31 -6.29 7.20
CA ASN A 41 20.50 -6.79 5.85
C ASN A 41 19.67 -5.95 4.87
N SER A 42 20.13 -5.80 3.62
CA SER A 42 19.31 -5.21 2.56
C SER A 42 18.29 -6.23 2.04
N ALA A 43 17.15 -5.75 1.54
CA ALA A 43 16.23 -6.58 0.76
C ALA A 43 16.69 -6.58 -0.71
N GLY A 44 17.53 -7.56 -1.05
CA GLY A 44 18.24 -7.65 -2.32
C GLY A 44 19.74 -7.33 -2.18
N LYS A 45 20.49 -7.43 -3.27
CA LYS A 45 21.97 -7.29 -3.29
C LYS A 45 22.45 -6.42 -4.45
N GLY A 46 23.64 -5.84 -4.30
CA GLY A 46 24.28 -5.04 -5.35
C GLY A 46 23.40 -3.87 -5.82
N SER A 47 23.27 -3.70 -7.13
CA SER A 47 22.39 -2.70 -7.75
C SER A 47 20.89 -2.99 -7.59
N SER A 48 20.53 -4.15 -7.05
CA SER A 48 19.15 -4.61 -6.81
C SER A 48 18.75 -4.55 -5.33
N ASN A 49 19.43 -3.73 -4.52
CA ASN A 49 19.29 -3.68 -3.06
C ASN A 49 18.11 -2.82 -2.55
N GLY A 50 16.90 -3.11 -3.03
CA GLY A 50 15.66 -2.48 -2.57
C GLY A 50 14.94 -1.76 -3.71
N VAL A 51 14.45 -0.55 -3.43
CA VAL A 51 13.66 0.25 -4.38
C VAL A 51 14.27 1.65 -4.58
N ASN A 52 13.94 2.29 -5.69
CA ASN A 52 14.56 3.57 -6.09
C ASN A 52 13.83 4.84 -5.59
N GLY A 53 12.95 4.72 -4.60
CA GLY A 53 12.19 5.83 -4.04
C GLY A 53 11.54 5.46 -2.71
N ALA A 54 10.78 6.38 -2.12
CA ALA A 54 10.24 6.23 -0.78
C ALA A 54 9.36 4.96 -0.63
N VAL A 55 9.50 4.25 0.48
CA VAL A 55 8.55 3.19 0.88
C VAL A 55 7.68 3.74 2.00
N ASN A 56 6.38 3.92 1.72
CA ASN A 56 5.41 4.50 2.65
C ASN A 56 4.67 3.44 3.46
N THR A 57 4.58 2.21 2.95
CA THR A 57 3.75 1.15 3.55
C THR A 57 4.29 -0.23 3.21
N LEU A 58 4.08 -1.18 4.12
CA LEU A 58 4.45 -2.59 4.01
C LEU A 58 3.25 -3.45 4.41
N ALA A 59 3.01 -4.55 3.70
CA ALA A 59 2.00 -5.54 4.08
C ALA A 59 2.44 -6.93 3.65
N VAL A 60 2.15 -7.96 4.45
CA VAL A 60 2.36 -9.36 4.04
C VAL A 60 1.07 -9.90 3.46
N TYR A 61 1.15 -10.48 2.27
CA TYR A 61 0.02 -11.08 1.57
C TYR A 61 0.51 -12.29 0.77
N ASN A 62 -0.22 -13.41 0.82
CA ASN A 62 0.14 -14.66 0.14
C ASN A 62 1.61 -15.09 0.31
N SER A 63 2.12 -14.99 1.54
CA SER A 63 3.50 -15.35 1.89
C SER A 63 4.58 -14.52 1.18
N GLU A 64 4.24 -13.34 0.67
CA GLU A 64 5.19 -12.37 0.12
C GLU A 64 5.05 -11.03 0.86
N LEU A 65 6.13 -10.25 0.92
CA LEU A 65 6.10 -8.89 1.45
C LEU A 65 5.80 -7.91 0.31
N TYR A 66 4.68 -7.22 0.40
CA TYR A 66 4.32 -6.14 -0.50
C TYR A 66 4.79 -4.81 0.05
N VAL A 67 5.33 -3.97 -0.83
CA VAL A 67 5.84 -2.64 -0.51
C VAL A 67 5.16 -1.62 -1.39
N GLY A 68 4.70 -0.52 -0.80
CA GLY A 68 4.03 0.56 -1.50
C GLY A 68 4.67 1.90 -1.19
N GLY A 69 4.75 2.79 -2.18
CA GLY A 69 5.35 4.11 -1.98
C GLY A 69 5.41 4.98 -3.22
N ASP A 70 6.48 5.77 -3.32
CA ASP A 70 6.79 6.63 -4.48
C ASP A 70 8.11 6.18 -5.11
N PHE A 71 8.08 4.99 -5.74
CA PHE A 71 9.19 4.42 -6.48
C PHE A 71 8.71 3.94 -7.84
N ARG A 72 9.66 3.72 -8.76
CA ARG A 72 9.40 3.21 -10.12
C ARG A 72 10.15 1.91 -10.43
N LYS A 73 11.07 1.50 -9.55
CA LYS A 73 11.84 0.28 -9.69
C LYS A 73 12.01 -0.45 -8.36
N ALA A 74 12.00 -1.78 -8.43
CA ALA A 74 12.33 -2.69 -7.36
C ALA A 74 13.31 -3.75 -7.88
N GLY A 75 14.42 -3.95 -7.18
CA GLY A 75 15.47 -4.88 -7.63
C GLY A 75 16.01 -4.58 -9.04
N GLY A 76 16.05 -3.30 -9.43
CA GLY A 76 16.47 -2.85 -10.77
C GLY A 76 15.41 -2.96 -11.88
N ASN A 77 14.33 -3.71 -11.65
CA ASN A 77 13.24 -3.91 -12.61
C ASN A 77 12.14 -2.86 -12.46
N SER A 78 11.35 -2.64 -13.52
CA SER A 78 10.19 -1.75 -13.49
C SER A 78 9.12 -2.28 -12.53
N ALA A 79 8.74 -1.47 -11.55
CA ALA A 79 7.67 -1.75 -10.60
C ALA A 79 7.15 -0.41 -10.09
N ASN A 80 5.98 0.02 -10.58
CA ASN A 80 5.48 1.37 -10.30
C ASN A 80 4.71 1.40 -8.98
N ARG A 81 5.30 2.04 -7.97
CA ARG A 81 4.74 2.38 -6.64
C ARG A 81 4.25 1.21 -5.81
N ILE A 82 4.28 -0.01 -6.35
CA ILE A 82 4.06 -1.25 -5.64
C ILE A 82 4.95 -2.36 -6.22
N ALA A 83 5.53 -3.16 -5.33
CA ALA A 83 6.32 -4.34 -5.66
C ALA A 83 6.11 -5.40 -4.57
N ARG A 84 6.45 -6.66 -4.88
CA ARG A 84 6.43 -7.75 -3.90
C ARG A 84 7.78 -8.44 -3.81
N TRP A 85 8.11 -8.89 -2.61
CA TRP A 85 9.37 -9.52 -2.25
C TRP A 85 9.10 -10.93 -1.72
N ASP A 86 9.67 -11.92 -2.39
CA ASP A 86 9.50 -13.35 -2.03
C ASP A 86 10.47 -13.82 -0.94
N GLY A 87 11.33 -12.95 -0.42
CA GLY A 87 12.42 -13.29 0.50
C GLY A 87 13.81 -13.27 -0.16
N THR A 88 13.84 -13.35 -1.50
CA THR A 88 15.04 -13.45 -2.33
C THR A 88 15.01 -12.51 -3.54
N ASN A 89 13.87 -12.35 -4.21
CA ASN A 89 13.71 -11.57 -5.43
C ASN A 89 12.56 -10.55 -5.32
N TRP A 90 12.76 -9.45 -6.04
CA TRP A 90 11.73 -8.44 -6.27
C TRP A 90 10.93 -8.77 -7.51
N ASN A 91 9.60 -8.72 -7.39
CA ASN A 91 8.65 -8.92 -8.48
C ASN A 91 7.69 -7.72 -8.58
N SER A 92 7.24 -7.39 -9.79
CA SER A 92 6.17 -6.41 -10.00
C SER A 92 4.81 -6.94 -9.51
N VAL A 93 3.81 -6.08 -9.40
CA VAL A 93 2.43 -6.47 -9.09
C VAL A 93 1.51 -6.13 -10.26
N GLY A 94 1.05 -7.16 -10.96
CA GLY A 94 0.32 -7.04 -12.22
C GLY A 94 1.23 -7.12 -13.45
N THR A 95 0.63 -6.82 -14.60
CA THR A 95 1.27 -6.87 -15.93
C THR A 95 1.07 -5.56 -16.68
N GLY A 96 1.70 -5.44 -17.86
CA GLY A 96 1.58 -4.26 -18.72
C GLY A 96 2.73 -3.27 -18.56
N ALA A 97 2.66 -2.14 -19.26
CA ALA A 97 3.75 -1.15 -19.28
C ALA A 97 3.99 -0.53 -17.90
N ASP A 98 2.92 -0.35 -17.12
CA ASP A 98 3.01 0.29 -15.81
C ASP A 98 3.37 -0.68 -14.68
N ASN A 99 3.09 -1.99 -14.78
CA ASN A 99 3.49 -2.97 -13.75
C ASN A 99 3.21 -2.54 -12.29
N GLY A 100 2.05 -1.92 -12.03
CA GLY A 100 1.69 -1.39 -10.72
C GLY A 100 0.70 -0.22 -10.79
N VAL A 101 0.91 0.79 -9.94
CA VAL A 101 0.03 1.95 -9.76
C VAL A 101 0.52 3.13 -10.60
N SER A 102 -0.40 3.82 -11.30
CA SER A 102 -0.10 4.92 -12.22
C SER A 102 -1.27 5.92 -12.36
N GLY A 103 -1.09 6.92 -13.23
CA GLY A 103 -2.12 7.91 -13.54
C GLY A 103 -2.30 9.01 -12.46
N GLY A 104 -2.68 10.21 -12.89
CA GLY A 104 -2.64 11.42 -12.07
C GLY A 104 -1.32 12.19 -12.20
N SER A 105 -1.24 13.39 -11.63
CA SER A 105 -0.06 14.27 -11.75
C SER A 105 1.14 13.78 -10.93
N ASP A 106 0.89 13.15 -9.79
CA ASP A 106 1.92 12.65 -8.88
C ASP A 106 1.44 11.40 -8.14
N PRO A 107 1.45 10.22 -8.80
CA PRO A 107 0.89 9.01 -8.22
C PRO A 107 1.80 8.36 -7.18
N PHE A 108 1.22 7.98 -6.05
CA PHE A 108 1.88 7.25 -4.97
C PHE A 108 0.94 6.26 -4.28
N VAL A 109 1.52 5.20 -3.70
CA VAL A 109 0.83 4.34 -2.74
C VAL A 109 1.14 4.83 -1.33
N ARG A 110 0.08 5.03 -0.54
CA ARG A 110 0.18 5.51 0.85
C ARG A 110 -0.08 4.41 1.86
N VAL A 111 -0.97 3.47 1.54
CA VAL A 111 -1.40 2.42 2.46
C VAL A 111 -1.68 1.12 1.72
N LEU A 112 -1.28 0.02 2.36
CA LEU A 112 -1.60 -1.35 1.98
C LEU A 112 -2.32 -2.03 3.16
N ALA A 113 -3.34 -2.84 2.86
CA ALA A 113 -3.96 -3.69 3.87
C ALA A 113 -4.54 -4.95 3.24
N VAL A 114 -4.47 -6.07 3.96
CA VAL A 114 -5.15 -7.29 3.55
C VAL A 114 -6.53 -7.32 4.20
N HIS A 115 -7.56 -7.56 3.40
CA HIS A 115 -8.93 -7.75 3.88
C HIS A 115 -9.64 -8.80 3.03
N ASN A 116 -10.30 -9.75 3.69
CA ASN A 116 -11.05 -10.85 3.04
C ASN A 116 -10.26 -11.60 1.95
N GLY A 117 -8.96 -11.80 2.17
CA GLY A 117 -8.11 -12.56 1.25
C GLY A 117 -7.65 -11.77 0.02
N GLU A 118 -7.85 -10.45 -0.03
CA GLU A 118 -7.35 -9.58 -1.09
C GLU A 118 -6.44 -8.50 -0.49
N LEU A 119 -5.46 -8.03 -1.27
CA LEU A 119 -4.61 -6.89 -0.91
C LEU A 119 -5.22 -5.60 -1.45
N TYR A 120 -5.57 -4.68 -0.57
CA TYR A 120 -6.06 -3.35 -0.93
C TYR A 120 -4.90 -2.35 -0.99
N VAL A 121 -4.92 -1.52 -2.03
CA VAL A 121 -3.98 -0.42 -2.30
C VAL A 121 -4.74 0.88 -2.18
N GLY A 122 -4.19 1.85 -1.43
CA GLY A 122 -4.73 3.19 -1.29
C GLY A 122 -3.65 4.26 -1.41
N GLY A 123 -3.97 5.39 -2.03
CA GLY A 123 -3.04 6.50 -2.21
C GLY A 123 -3.62 7.60 -3.09
N SER A 124 -2.76 8.22 -3.90
CA SER A 124 -3.15 9.15 -4.97
C SER A 124 -2.83 8.49 -6.30
N PHE A 125 -3.82 8.16 -7.11
CA PHE A 125 -3.62 7.58 -8.45
C PHE A 125 -4.95 7.47 -9.20
N THR A 126 -4.88 7.28 -10.51
CA THR A 126 -6.08 7.08 -11.35
C THR A 126 -6.08 5.76 -12.12
N ALA A 127 -5.02 4.97 -12.02
CA ALA A 127 -4.91 3.69 -12.71
C ALA A 127 -4.07 2.65 -11.95
N VAL A 128 -4.35 1.37 -12.23
CA VAL A 128 -3.55 0.20 -11.84
C VAL A 128 -3.44 -0.76 -13.02
N GLY A 129 -2.21 -1.11 -13.42
CA GLY A 129 -1.97 -1.82 -14.68
C GLY A 129 -2.58 -1.06 -15.85
N SER A 130 -3.53 -1.66 -16.56
CA SER A 130 -4.31 -1.03 -17.64
C SER A 130 -5.73 -0.59 -17.21
N MET A 131 -6.09 -0.75 -15.94
CA MET A 131 -7.42 -0.48 -15.41
C MET A 131 -7.49 0.92 -14.78
N ASN A 132 -8.58 1.65 -15.01
CA ASN A 132 -8.89 2.88 -14.28
C ASN A 132 -9.31 2.54 -12.85
N ALA A 133 -8.64 3.14 -11.87
CA ALA A 133 -8.95 2.98 -10.45
C ALA A 133 -8.66 4.29 -9.71
N SER A 134 -9.69 4.87 -9.10
CA SER A 134 -9.59 6.18 -8.45
C SER A 134 -9.14 6.01 -7.00
N ASN A 135 -7.84 6.22 -6.75
CA ASN A 135 -7.20 6.29 -5.42
C ASN A 135 -7.29 5.02 -4.54
N ILE A 136 -8.05 4.01 -4.95
CA ILE A 136 -8.15 2.70 -4.31
C ILE A 136 -8.35 1.58 -5.33
N ALA A 137 -7.66 0.46 -5.13
CA ALA A 137 -7.79 -0.76 -5.92
C ALA A 137 -7.55 -1.99 -5.03
N ARG A 138 -7.86 -3.19 -5.53
CA ARG A 138 -7.55 -4.45 -4.85
C ARG A 138 -6.86 -5.45 -5.78
N TRP A 139 -6.00 -6.27 -5.21
CA TRP A 139 -5.24 -7.32 -5.86
C TRP A 139 -5.63 -8.67 -5.28
N ASP A 140 -6.08 -9.59 -6.13
CA ASP A 140 -6.55 -10.93 -5.72
C ASP A 140 -5.43 -11.98 -5.64
N GLY A 141 -4.18 -11.59 -5.92
CA GLY A 141 -3.05 -12.51 -6.07
C GLY A 141 -2.63 -12.71 -7.53
N THR A 142 -3.53 -12.43 -8.48
CA THR A 142 -3.32 -12.65 -9.91
C THR A 142 -3.68 -11.44 -10.78
N SER A 143 -4.69 -10.68 -10.39
CA SER A 143 -5.25 -9.57 -11.17
C SER A 143 -5.65 -8.38 -10.30
N TRP A 144 -5.56 -7.19 -10.91
CA TRP A 144 -6.09 -5.96 -10.35
C TRP A 144 -7.60 -5.89 -10.55
N ASN A 145 -8.30 -5.44 -9.51
CA ASN A 145 -9.73 -5.19 -9.51
C ASN A 145 -10.01 -3.79 -8.94
N SER A 146 -10.97 -3.07 -9.51
CA SER A 146 -11.42 -1.78 -8.99
C SER A 146 -12.28 -1.96 -7.75
N VAL A 147 -12.29 -0.97 -6.86
CA VAL A 147 -13.24 -0.90 -5.74
C VAL A 147 -14.43 -0.06 -6.19
N GLY A 148 -15.52 -0.72 -6.56
CA GLY A 148 -16.63 -0.12 -7.30
C GLY A 148 -16.36 -0.04 -8.81
N THR A 149 -17.38 0.29 -9.61
CA THR A 149 -17.30 0.38 -11.08
C THR A 149 -18.07 1.58 -11.60
N GLY A 150 -17.76 2.03 -12.83
CA GLY A 150 -18.45 3.18 -13.44
C GLY A 150 -18.36 4.43 -12.58
N SER A 151 -19.50 5.06 -12.29
CA SER A 151 -19.60 6.22 -11.39
C SER A 151 -19.29 5.90 -9.93
N ASP A 152 -19.27 4.62 -9.55
CA ASP A 152 -18.93 4.16 -8.20
C ASP A 152 -17.45 3.82 -8.01
N ASN A 153 -16.59 4.07 -9.02
CA ASN A 153 -15.17 3.68 -8.98
C ASN A 153 -14.35 4.51 -7.98
N GLY A 154 -14.04 3.90 -6.84
CA GLY A 154 -13.08 4.38 -5.87
C GLY A 154 -13.55 5.59 -5.06
N VAL A 155 -12.62 6.51 -4.80
CA VAL A 155 -12.88 7.75 -4.06
C VAL A 155 -12.32 8.96 -4.80
N ASP A 156 -12.83 10.16 -4.51
CA ASP A 156 -12.47 11.40 -5.23
C ASP A 156 -11.14 12.04 -4.81
N ASN A 157 -10.47 11.52 -3.76
CA ASN A 157 -9.21 12.06 -3.27
C ASN A 157 -8.38 10.99 -2.52
N ILE A 158 -7.23 11.38 -1.99
CA ILE A 158 -6.21 10.51 -1.39
C ILE A 158 -6.80 9.61 -0.31
N VAL A 159 -6.53 8.31 -0.44
CA VAL A 159 -6.70 7.33 0.64
C VAL A 159 -5.44 7.28 1.49
N SER A 160 -5.59 7.42 2.80
CA SER A 160 -4.47 7.49 3.76
C SER A 160 -4.46 6.37 4.79
N ALA A 161 -5.59 5.69 5.00
CA ALA A 161 -5.70 4.63 6.00
C ALA A 161 -6.72 3.58 5.59
N PHE A 162 -6.44 2.34 6.00
CA PHE A 162 -7.37 1.22 5.98
C PHE A 162 -7.48 0.62 7.37
N ALA A 163 -8.68 0.16 7.74
CA ALA A 163 -8.89 -0.58 8.98
C ALA A 163 -9.98 -1.64 8.83
N GLY A 164 -9.74 -2.82 9.40
CA GLY A 164 -10.79 -3.82 9.60
C GLY A 164 -11.43 -3.64 10.98
N TYR A 165 -12.76 -3.59 11.07
CA TYR A 165 -13.47 -3.51 12.35
C TYR A 165 -14.85 -4.17 12.27
N ASN A 166 -15.13 -5.11 13.18
CA ASN A 166 -16.40 -5.86 13.24
C ASN A 166 -16.86 -6.41 11.88
N GLY A 167 -15.93 -7.01 11.13
CA GLY A 167 -16.20 -7.57 9.79
C GLY A 167 -16.40 -6.53 8.68
N GLY A 168 -16.27 -5.23 8.96
CA GLY A 168 -16.23 -4.17 7.95
C GLY A 168 -14.82 -3.77 7.55
N PHE A 169 -14.69 -3.24 6.33
CA PHE A 169 -13.49 -2.56 5.85
C PHE A 169 -13.72 -1.06 5.80
N TYR A 170 -12.86 -0.30 6.44
CA TYR A 170 -12.99 1.13 6.61
C TYR A 170 -11.86 1.82 5.84
N ILE A 171 -12.23 2.81 5.05
CA ILE A 171 -11.35 3.60 4.20
C ILE A 171 -11.31 5.00 4.79
N GLY A 172 -10.12 5.48 5.12
CA GLY A 172 -9.89 6.82 5.66
C GLY A 172 -9.00 7.64 4.74
N GLY A 173 -9.25 8.95 4.62
CA GLY A 173 -8.47 9.80 3.72
C GLY A 173 -8.97 11.23 3.61
N PHE A 174 -8.59 11.89 2.52
CA PHE A 174 -8.93 13.28 2.20
C PHE A 174 -10.11 13.41 1.23
N PHE A 175 -10.82 12.32 0.96
CA PHE A 175 -11.95 12.27 0.04
C PHE A 175 -13.23 12.85 0.65
N THR A 176 -14.11 13.32 -0.22
CA THR A 176 -15.47 13.76 0.09
C THR A 176 -16.53 12.82 -0.48
N GLN A 177 -16.14 11.97 -1.45
CA GLN A 177 -17.02 11.03 -2.12
C GLN A 177 -16.34 9.65 -2.23
N ALA A 178 -17.12 8.60 -1.98
CA ALA A 178 -16.74 7.20 -2.14
C ALA A 178 -17.80 6.49 -2.98
N GLY A 179 -17.45 6.18 -4.23
CA GLY A 179 -18.41 5.89 -5.29
C GLY A 179 -19.45 7.01 -5.42
N SER A 180 -20.73 6.68 -5.53
CA SER A 180 -21.84 7.66 -5.53
C SER A 180 -22.18 8.22 -4.15
N VAL A 181 -21.53 7.78 -3.07
CA VAL A 181 -21.87 8.16 -1.70
C VAL A 181 -21.05 9.36 -1.23
N ASN A 182 -21.74 10.38 -0.69
CA ASN A 182 -21.11 11.47 0.05
C ASN A 182 -20.53 10.93 1.37
N ALA A 183 -19.21 10.78 1.41
CA ALA A 183 -18.47 10.23 2.53
C ALA A 183 -17.30 11.16 2.86
N SER A 184 -17.47 12.00 3.89
CA SER A 184 -16.42 12.94 4.29
C SER A 184 -15.35 12.21 5.10
N ARG A 185 -14.20 11.95 4.47
CA ARG A 185 -12.96 11.44 5.07
C ARG A 185 -12.97 9.99 5.54
N ILE A 186 -14.15 9.39 5.73
CA ILE A 186 -14.29 7.99 6.11
C ILE A 186 -15.47 7.32 5.39
N ALA A 187 -15.25 6.12 4.87
CA ALA A 187 -16.25 5.28 4.24
C ALA A 187 -16.10 3.83 4.69
N ARG A 188 -17.21 3.08 4.70
CA ARG A 188 -17.20 1.63 4.89
C ARG A 188 -17.45 0.93 3.56
N TRP A 189 -16.56 0.01 3.21
CA TRP A 189 -16.70 -0.91 2.07
C TRP A 189 -17.20 -2.28 2.56
N ASN A 190 -18.13 -2.87 1.82
CA ASN A 190 -18.72 -4.18 2.13
C ASN A 190 -18.43 -5.27 1.07
N GLY A 191 -17.58 -4.99 0.08
CA GLY A 191 -17.31 -5.89 -1.05
C GLY A 191 -18.08 -5.56 -2.33
N MET A 192 -19.14 -4.73 -2.24
CA MET A 192 -19.95 -4.34 -3.39
C MET A 192 -20.10 -2.82 -3.52
N SER A 193 -20.28 -2.12 -2.38
CA SER A 193 -20.48 -0.67 -2.36
C SER A 193 -19.87 -0.02 -1.12
N CYS A 194 -19.61 1.30 -1.24
CA CYS A 194 -19.25 2.16 -0.13
C CYS A 194 -20.50 2.68 0.58
N SER A 195 -20.39 2.97 1.88
CA SER A 195 -21.40 3.64 2.69
C SER A 195 -20.75 4.67 3.61
N SER A 196 -21.43 5.77 3.91
CA SER A 196 -20.95 6.77 4.86
C SER A 196 -21.13 6.26 6.30
N ILE A 197 -20.22 6.64 7.19
CA ILE A 197 -20.28 6.27 8.61
C ILE A 197 -20.68 7.52 9.39
N GLY A 198 -21.98 7.65 9.64
CA GLY A 198 -22.57 8.70 10.46
C GLY A 198 -22.99 9.95 9.68
N SER A 199 -24.29 10.27 9.75
CA SER A 199 -24.86 11.55 9.32
C SER A 199 -24.90 12.52 10.51
N SER A 200 -23.77 13.06 10.96
CA SER A 200 -23.78 14.33 11.71
C SER A 200 -22.38 14.86 11.96
N THR A 201 -22.32 16.17 12.08
CA THR A 201 -21.20 17.08 12.35
C THR A 201 -20.39 16.82 13.64
N LYS A 202 -20.33 15.59 14.17
CA LYS A 202 -19.77 15.30 15.51
C LYS A 202 -18.65 14.27 15.62
N HIS A 203 -18.12 13.70 14.54
CA HIS A 203 -16.92 12.87 14.64
C HIS A 203 -15.66 13.62 14.17
N LYS A 204 -15.19 14.54 15.01
CA LYS A 204 -13.76 14.86 15.10
C LYS A 204 -13.11 13.74 15.93
N GLY A 205 -12.75 12.64 15.30
CA GLY A 205 -12.15 11.49 15.98
C GLY A 205 -10.90 11.02 15.24
N PHE A 206 -9.75 11.24 15.87
CA PHE A 206 -8.46 10.69 15.46
C PHE A 206 -8.55 9.16 15.41
N ALA A 207 -8.13 8.55 14.30
CA ALA A 207 -7.90 7.12 14.25
C ALA A 207 -6.48 6.83 14.77
N CYS A 208 -6.38 6.31 15.99
CA CYS A 208 -5.19 5.61 16.45
C CYS A 208 -4.97 4.36 15.60
N VAL A 209 -3.70 4.11 15.28
CA VAL A 209 -3.18 3.01 14.48
C VAL A 209 -3.59 1.66 15.09
N GLY A 210 -4.35 0.86 14.36
CA GLY A 210 -4.67 -0.53 14.72
C GLY A 210 -3.93 -1.50 13.80
N TYR A 211 -2.86 -2.11 14.30
CA TYR A 211 -2.24 -3.28 13.69
C TYR A 211 -3.20 -4.47 13.78
N SER A 212 -3.62 -5.02 12.64
CA SER A 212 -4.31 -6.32 12.58
C SER A 212 -3.32 -7.38 12.12
N HIS A 213 -2.67 -8.04 13.08
CA HIS A 213 -2.12 -9.39 12.84
C HIS A 213 -3.23 -10.40 13.15
N LYS A 214 -3.66 -11.18 12.15
CA LYS A 214 -4.19 -12.52 12.41
C LYS A 214 -3.02 -13.48 12.26
N LEU A 215 -2.72 -14.20 13.34
CA LEU A 215 -1.94 -15.43 13.33
C LEU A 215 -2.66 -16.52 12.53
#